data_AF-A0A535DBI7-F1
#
_entry.id   AF-A0A535DBI7-F1
#
_cell.length_a   1.000
_cell.length_b   1.000
_cell.length_c   1.000
_cell.angle_alpha   90.00
_cell.angle_beta   90.00
_cell.angle_gamma   90.00
#
_symmetry.space_group_name_H-M   'P 1'
#
loop_
_entity.id
_entity.type
_entity.pdbx_description
1 polymer ?
#
loop_
_entity_poly.entity_id
_entity_poly.type
_entity_poly.pdbx_seq_one_letter_code
_entity_poly.pdbx_strand_id
1 'polypeptide(L)'
;EMAEERRLCYVGMTRAKDRLYLSCAFRRHLYGRSQPAFPSRFLTEIPQSMLAAPRGSAPVAPPRQGYRERYQERQVEAAPAPPPVQRFASGDRVSHPAFGSGTVVKSTLTRTDEELVIKFDKVGLKILSGMLAPLTK
;
A
#
# COMPACT_ATOMS: atom_id res chain seq x y z
N GLU A 1 -10.40 -25.02 5.28
CA GLU A 1 -10.44 -23.60 5.70
C GLU A 1 -11.77 -22.93 5.38
N MET A 2 -12.22 -22.86 4.12
CA MET A 2 -13.50 -22.21 3.75
C MET A 2 -14.74 -22.69 4.53
N ALA A 3 -14.84 -23.99 4.84
CA ALA A 3 -15.94 -24.52 5.65
C ALA A 3 -15.92 -23.98 7.09
N GLU A 4 -14.74 -23.75 7.64
CA GLU A 4 -14.56 -23.19 8.99
C GLU A 4 -14.89 -21.69 9.00
N GLU A 5 -14.44 -20.92 8.01
CA GLU A 5 -14.82 -19.51 7.86
C GLU A 5 -16.35 -19.33 7.74
N ARG A 6 -17.01 -20.24 7.03
CA ARG A 6 -18.47 -20.29 6.93
C ARG A 6 -19.12 -20.56 8.28
N ARG A 7 -18.57 -21.52 9.05
CA ARG A 7 -19.03 -21.80 10.42
C ARG A 7 -18.88 -20.58 11.33
N LEU A 8 -17.75 -19.88 11.24
CA LEU A 8 -17.50 -18.64 11.99
C LEU A 8 -18.51 -17.55 11.61
N CYS A 9 -18.78 -17.36 10.31
CA CYS A 9 -19.80 -16.41 9.84
C CYS A 9 -21.19 -16.78 10.40
N TYR A 10 -21.58 -18.05 10.31
CA TYR A 10 -22.86 -18.54 10.83
C TYR A 10 -23.00 -18.31 12.34
N VAL A 11 -21.97 -18.68 13.12
CA VAL A 11 -21.98 -18.46 14.58
C VAL A 11 -22.06 -16.96 14.90
N GLY A 12 -21.32 -16.12 14.17
CA GLY A 12 -21.37 -14.67 14.36
C GLY A 12 -22.76 -14.08 14.07
N MET A 13 -23.40 -14.50 12.97
CA MET A 13 -24.75 -14.06 12.60
C MET A 13 -25.79 -14.48 13.65
N THR A 14 -25.72 -15.73 14.12
CA THR A 14 -26.65 -16.30 15.11
C THR A 14 -26.46 -15.76 16.53
N ARG A 15 -25.43 -14.93 16.79
CA ARG A 15 -25.34 -14.17 18.05
C ARG A 15 -26.32 -13.01 18.15
N ALA A 16 -26.75 -12.46 17.01
CA ALA A 16 -27.72 -11.38 17.01
C ALA A 16 -29.11 -11.93 17.38
N LYS A 17 -29.78 -11.31 18.36
CA LYS A 17 -31.16 -11.65 18.75
C LYS A 17 -32.19 -10.90 17.92
N ASP A 18 -32.10 -9.57 17.91
CA ASP A 18 -33.12 -8.71 17.30
C ASP A 18 -32.68 -8.08 15.97
N ARG A 19 -31.45 -7.57 15.89
CA ARG A 19 -30.93 -6.85 14.71
C ARG A 19 -29.50 -7.26 14.40
N LEU A 20 -29.26 -7.58 13.13
CA LEU A 20 -27.93 -7.85 12.58
C LEU A 20 -27.56 -6.74 11.60
N TYR A 21 -26.42 -6.10 11.84
CA TYR A 21 -25.85 -5.12 10.92
C TYR A 21 -24.57 -5.69 10.32
N LEU A 22 -24.49 -5.69 8.98
CA LEU A 22 -23.32 -6.12 8.24
C LEU A 22 -22.70 -4.90 7.57
N SER A 23 -21.41 -4.67 7.81
CA SER A 23 -20.67 -3.54 7.24
C SER A 23 -19.43 -4.03 6.53
N CYS A 24 -19.13 -3.43 5.38
CA CYS A 24 -17.85 -3.60 4.71
C CYS A 24 -17.18 -2.23 4.54
N ALA A 25 -15.85 -2.21 4.53
CA ALA A 25 -15.07 -1.03 4.22
C ALA A 25 -14.52 -1.18 2.81
N PHE A 26 -14.48 -0.09 2.04
CA PHE A 26 -13.85 -0.09 0.72
C PHE A 26 -12.32 -0.21 0.79
N ARG A 27 -11.70 0.34 1.84
CA ARG A 27 -10.25 0.32 2.07
C ARG A 27 -9.94 0.11 3.55
N ARG A 28 -8.87 -0.63 3.86
CA ARG A 28 -8.39 -0.90 5.23
C ARG A 28 -6.90 -0.66 5.32
N HIS A 29 -6.46 -0.10 6.45
CA HIS A 29 -5.04 -0.05 6.80
C HIS A 29 -4.70 -1.29 7.63
N LEU A 30 -3.92 -2.20 7.05
CA LEU A 30 -3.51 -3.44 7.70
C LEU A 30 -1.98 -3.56 7.57
N TYR A 31 -1.31 -3.87 8.68
CA TYR A 31 0.15 -4.02 8.72
C TYR A 31 0.93 -2.85 8.07
N GLY A 32 0.50 -1.61 8.38
CA GLY A 32 1.13 -0.39 7.87
C GLY A 32 0.86 -0.08 6.39
N ARG A 33 0.05 -0.88 5.70
CA ARG A 33 -0.30 -0.67 4.28
C ARG A 33 -1.79 -0.44 4.11
N SER A 34 -2.15 0.51 3.25
CA SER A 34 -3.53 0.72 2.86
C SER A 34 -3.88 -0.21 1.70
N GLN A 35 -4.87 -1.08 1.88
CA GLN A 35 -5.29 -2.07 0.89
C GLN A 35 -6.80 -1.95 0.63
N PRO A 36 -7.26 -2.12 -0.62
CA PRO A 36 -8.68 -2.25 -0.89
C PRO A 36 -9.24 -3.49 -0.18
N ALA A 37 -10.44 -3.37 0.36
CA ALA A 37 -11.14 -4.49 0.98
C ALA A 37 -12.39 -4.81 0.15
N PHE A 38 -12.56 -6.08 -0.17
CA PHE A 38 -13.70 -6.57 -0.95
C PHE A 38 -14.80 -7.07 -0.02
N PRO A 39 -16.09 -6.94 -0.41
CA PRO A 39 -17.18 -7.57 0.32
C PRO A 39 -16.94 -9.08 0.50
N SER A 40 -17.34 -9.61 1.66
CA SER A 40 -17.25 -11.05 1.92
C SER A 40 -18.16 -11.82 0.96
N ARG A 41 -17.69 -12.96 0.46
CA ARG A 41 -18.49 -13.85 -0.40
C ARG A 41 -19.74 -14.38 0.31
N PHE A 42 -19.72 -14.46 1.65
CA PHE A 42 -20.90 -14.91 2.40
C PHE A 42 -22.06 -13.92 2.30
N LEU A 43 -21.81 -12.66 1.94
CA LEU A 43 -22.88 -11.68 1.72
C LEU A 43 -23.73 -12.00 0.48
N THR A 44 -23.16 -12.61 -0.56
CA THR A 44 -23.91 -12.99 -1.77
C THR A 44 -24.75 -14.24 -1.58
N GLU A 45 -24.49 -15.00 -0.52
CA GLU A 45 -25.24 -16.21 -0.19
C GLU A 45 -26.48 -15.91 0.66
N ILE A 46 -26.57 -14.72 1.26
CA ILE A 46 -27.74 -14.28 2.01
C ILE A 46 -28.84 -13.90 1.00
N PRO A 47 -30.07 -14.45 1.14
CA PRO A 47 -31.18 -14.07 0.27
C PRO A 47 -31.41 -12.56 0.29
N GLN A 48 -31.46 -11.94 -0.89
CA GLN A 48 -31.62 -10.49 -1.01
C GLN A 48 -32.92 -9.98 -0.38
N SER A 49 -33.97 -10.81 -0.32
CA SER A 49 -35.24 -10.50 0.35
C SER A 49 -35.10 -10.27 1.85
N MET A 50 -34.04 -10.79 2.48
CA MET A 50 -33.77 -10.60 3.92
C MET A 50 -32.87 -9.39 4.20
N LEU A 51 -32.28 -8.78 3.17
CA LEU A 51 -31.42 -7.62 3.32
C LEU A 51 -32.23 -6.34 3.21
N ALA A 52 -32.21 -5.53 4.28
CA ALA A 52 -32.69 -4.16 4.19
C ALA A 52 -31.75 -3.33 3.31
N ALA A 53 -32.31 -2.40 2.54
CA ALA A 53 -31.52 -1.47 1.73
C ALA A 53 -30.49 -0.73 2.62
N PRO A 54 -29.26 -0.50 2.12
CA PRO A 54 -28.24 0.22 2.87
C PRO A 54 -28.76 1.62 3.25
N ARG A 55 -28.70 1.96 4.54
CA ARG A 55 -29.10 3.29 5.00
C ARG A 55 -28.07 4.31 4.52
N GLY A 56 -28.49 5.25 3.66
CA GLY A 56 -27.68 6.42 3.29
C GLY A 56 -26.65 6.23 2.17
N SER A 57 -26.72 5.14 1.39
CA SER A 57 -25.93 5.05 0.13
C SER A 57 -26.82 4.72 -1.05
N ALA A 58 -26.46 5.22 -2.23
CA ALA A 58 -26.95 4.70 -3.50
C ALA A 58 -26.90 3.16 -3.51
N PRO A 59 -27.83 2.48 -4.22
CA PRO A 59 -27.90 1.02 -4.23
C PRO A 59 -26.52 0.45 -4.49
N VAL A 60 -26.02 -0.32 -3.52
CA VAL A 60 -24.76 -1.06 -3.67
C VAL A 60 -25.01 -2.05 -4.79
N ALA A 61 -24.58 -1.68 -6.00
CA ALA A 61 -24.55 -2.62 -7.11
C ALA A 61 -23.82 -3.87 -6.60
N PRO A 62 -24.37 -5.08 -6.80
CA PRO A 62 -23.67 -6.28 -6.41
C PRO A 62 -22.26 -6.23 -7.01
N PRO A 63 -21.21 -6.59 -6.25
CA PRO A 63 -19.88 -6.61 -6.80
C PRO A 63 -19.93 -7.48 -8.05
N ARG A 64 -19.70 -6.88 -9.22
CA ARG A 64 -19.70 -7.60 -10.49
C ARG A 64 -18.73 -8.77 -10.34
N GLN A 65 -19.18 -9.98 -10.67
CA GLN A 65 -18.31 -11.15 -10.74
C GLN A 65 -17.02 -10.77 -11.46
N GLY A 66 -15.88 -11.08 -10.85
CA GLY A 66 -14.56 -10.71 -11.38
C GLY A 66 -14.01 -9.33 -11.00
N TYR A 67 -14.71 -8.52 -10.19
CA TYR A 67 -14.12 -7.26 -9.68
C TYR A 67 -12.87 -7.51 -8.84
N ARG A 68 -12.89 -8.55 -7.99
CA ARG A 68 -11.75 -8.95 -7.16
C ARG A 68 -10.60 -9.50 -8.02
N GLU A 69 -10.91 -10.38 -8.98
CA GLU A 69 -9.93 -10.96 -9.92
C GLU A 69 -9.26 -9.86 -10.74
N ARG A 70 -10.03 -8.94 -11.34
CA ARG A 70 -9.51 -7.82 -12.13
C ARG A 70 -8.66 -6.85 -11.30
N TYR A 71 -9.01 -6.62 -10.04
CA TYR A 71 -8.16 -5.82 -9.14
C TYR A 71 -6.85 -6.54 -8.80
N GLN A 72 -6.89 -7.85 -8.60
CA GLN A 72 -5.69 -8.65 -8.33
C GLN A 72 -4.80 -8.73 -9.57
N GLU A 73 -5.36 -8.99 -10.75
CA GLU A 73 -4.67 -8.94 -12.03
C GLU A 73 -3.99 -7.59 -12.23
N ARG A 74 -4.71 -6.48 -12.01
CA ARG A 74 -4.13 -5.14 -12.13
C ARG A 74 -3.06 -4.83 -11.08
N GLN A 75 -3.06 -5.48 -9.91
CA GLN A 75 -1.96 -5.36 -8.95
C GLN A 75 -0.74 -6.18 -9.37
N VAL A 76 -0.93 -7.31 -10.05
CA VAL A 76 0.18 -8.12 -10.60
C VAL A 76 0.78 -7.45 -11.84
N GLU A 77 -0.07 -6.77 -12.62
CA GLU A 77 0.31 -6.00 -13.81
C GLU A 77 0.73 -4.55 -13.49
N ALA A 78 0.57 -4.12 -12.23
CA ALA A 78 1.16 -2.87 -11.79
C ALA A 78 2.67 -3.00 -11.94
N ALA A 79 3.20 -2.32 -12.96
CA ALA A 79 4.60 -2.39 -13.34
C ALA A 79 5.48 -2.29 -12.07
N PRO A 80 6.51 -3.14 -11.94
CA PRO A 80 7.50 -2.94 -10.90
C PRO A 80 7.93 -1.47 -10.97
N ALA A 81 7.95 -0.80 -9.80
CA ALA A 81 8.50 0.55 -9.72
C ALA A 81 9.82 0.55 -10.52
N PRO A 82 10.02 1.52 -11.42
CA PRO A 82 11.19 1.51 -12.30
C PRO A 82 12.43 1.27 -11.44
N PRO A 83 13.33 0.37 -11.85
CA PRO A 83 14.50 0.04 -11.05
C PRO A 83 15.22 1.35 -10.70
N PRO A 84 15.62 1.53 -9.44
CA PRO A 84 16.23 2.78 -9.00
C PRO A 84 17.46 3.04 -9.87
N VAL A 85 17.42 4.16 -10.59
CA VAL A 85 18.53 4.59 -11.46
C VAL A 85 19.59 5.19 -10.57
N GLN A 86 20.84 4.74 -10.71
CA GLN A 86 21.97 5.35 -10.04
C GLN A 86 22.19 6.76 -10.61
N ARG A 87 21.97 7.79 -9.79
CA ARG A 87 22.08 9.20 -10.19
C ARG A 87 23.46 9.77 -9.91
N PHE A 88 24.17 9.20 -8.93
CA PHE A 88 25.46 9.68 -8.47
C PHE A 88 26.52 8.58 -8.52
N ALA A 89 27.69 8.93 -9.04
CA ALA A 89 28.85 8.05 -9.01
C ALA A 89 29.74 8.39 -7.80
N SER A 90 30.49 7.39 -7.32
CA SER A 90 31.59 7.64 -6.38
C SER A 90 32.62 8.58 -7.04
N GLY A 91 32.94 9.69 -6.36
CA GLY A 91 33.80 10.75 -6.86
C GLY A 91 33.06 12.00 -7.33
N ASP A 92 31.73 11.94 -7.53
CA ASP A 92 30.94 13.10 -7.92
C ASP A 92 31.01 14.20 -6.84
N ARG A 93 31.19 15.45 -7.28
CA ARG A 93 31.09 16.61 -6.41
C ARG A 93 29.63 17.05 -6.37
N VAL A 94 29.10 17.22 -5.17
CA VAL A 94 27.69 17.56 -4.93
C VAL A 94 27.59 18.72 -3.96
N SER A 95 26.57 19.56 -4.11
CA SER A 95 26.26 20.66 -3.21
C SER A 95 24.92 20.41 -2.52
N HIS A 96 24.88 20.65 -1.21
CA HIS A 96 23.68 20.57 -0.39
C HIS A 96 23.43 21.90 0.33
N PRO A 97 22.21 22.47 0.30
CA PRO A 97 21.92 23.77 0.90
C PRO A 97 22.33 23.91 2.38
N ALA A 98 22.17 22.85 3.17
CA ALA A 98 22.51 22.87 4.60
C ALA A 98 23.96 22.47 4.91
N PHE A 99 24.64 21.71 4.03
CA PHE A 99 25.94 21.09 4.35
C PHE A 99 27.09 21.59 3.45
N GLY A 100 26.78 22.38 2.42
CA GLY A 100 27.74 22.91 1.46
C GLY A 100 28.16 21.87 0.44
N SER A 101 29.35 22.07 -0.13
CA SER A 101 29.94 21.15 -1.11
C SER A 101 30.54 19.92 -0.44
N GLY A 102 30.44 18.78 -1.11
CA GLY A 102 31.04 17.52 -0.68
C GLY A 102 31.29 16.57 -1.84
N THR A 103 32.03 15.50 -1.57
CA THR A 103 32.34 14.45 -2.56
C THR A 103 31.64 13.16 -2.17
N VAL A 104 30.97 12.53 -3.14
CA VAL A 104 30.36 11.20 -2.96
C VAL A 104 31.48 10.17 -2.79
N VAL A 105 31.54 9.53 -1.63
CA VAL A 105 32.50 8.46 -1.32
C VAL A 105 31.94 7.11 -1.79
N LYS A 106 30.64 6.89 -1.61
CA LYS A 106 29.97 5.64 -1.97
C LYS A 106 28.53 5.92 -2.40
N SER A 107 28.10 5.26 -3.46
CA SER A 107 26.70 5.16 -3.87
C SER A 107 26.29 3.69 -3.84
N THR A 108 25.20 3.38 -3.15
CA THR A 108 24.64 2.01 -3.03
C THR A 108 23.17 2.02 -3.41
N LEU A 109 22.80 1.23 -4.42
CA LEU A 109 21.41 1.07 -4.82
C LEU A 109 20.69 0.13 -3.85
N THR A 110 19.65 0.64 -3.22
CA THR A 110 18.68 -0.11 -2.42
C THR A 110 17.46 -0.44 -3.30
N ARG A 111 16.58 -1.34 -2.86
CA ARG A 111 15.38 -1.76 -3.62
C ARG A 111 14.46 -0.60 -4.05
N THR A 112 14.54 0.54 -3.37
CA THR A 112 13.64 1.69 -3.58
C THR A 112 14.35 3.02 -3.74
N ASP A 113 15.64 3.12 -3.44
CA ASP A 113 16.37 4.39 -3.37
C ASP A 113 17.88 4.18 -3.55
N GLU A 114 18.66 5.26 -3.64
CA GLU A 114 20.11 5.27 -3.71
C GLU A 114 20.67 5.86 -2.41
N GLU A 115 21.39 5.08 -1.60
CA GLU A 115 22.07 5.58 -0.41
C GLU A 115 23.45 6.14 -0.78
N LEU A 116 23.69 7.40 -0.42
CA LEU A 116 24.90 8.15 -0.71
C LEU A 116 25.68 8.44 0.57
N VAL A 117 26.93 8.02 0.61
CA VAL A 117 27.89 8.46 1.63
C VAL A 117 28.68 9.62 1.05
N ILE A 118 28.47 10.83 1.56
CA ILE A 118 29.07 12.06 1.06
C ILE A 118 29.98 12.64 2.15
N LYS A 119 31.22 12.99 1.77
CA LYS A 119 32.14 13.75 2.62
C LYS A 119 31.98 15.23 2.30
N PHE A 120 31.29 15.97 3.17
CA PHE A 120 31.14 17.42 3.07
C PHE A 120 32.36 18.13 3.64
N ASP A 121 32.80 19.20 2.96
CA ASP A 121 34.03 19.92 3.32
C ASP A 121 33.94 20.57 4.71
N LYS A 122 32.74 21.04 5.11
CA LYS A 122 32.50 21.72 6.39
C LYS A 122 32.01 20.80 7.51
N VAL A 123 31.25 19.75 7.18
CA VAL A 123 30.46 18.96 8.15
C VAL A 123 30.99 17.53 8.30
N GLY A 124 31.86 17.08 7.39
CA GLY A 124 32.39 15.72 7.38
C GLY A 124 31.47 14.72 6.69
N LEU A 125 31.57 13.44 7.06
CA LEU A 125 30.81 12.37 6.42
C LEU A 125 29.33 12.39 6.82
N LYS A 126 28.45 12.29 5.83
CA LYS A 126 27.00 12.16 5.99
C LYS A 126 26.45 11.10 5.05
N ILE A 127 25.43 10.39 5.51
CA ILE A 127 24.67 9.41 4.72
C ILE A 127 23.35 10.08 4.35
N LEU A 128 23.05 10.15 3.06
CA LEU A 128 21.89 10.83 2.50
C LEU A 128 21.18 9.94 1.47
N SER A 129 19.88 10.14 1.30
CA SER A 129 19.08 9.52 0.24
C SER A 129 19.24 10.31 -1.06
N GLY A 130 19.53 9.63 -2.17
CA GLY A 130 19.67 10.23 -3.50
C GLY A 130 18.36 10.74 -4.10
N MET A 131 17.21 10.20 -3.66
CA MET A 131 15.89 10.71 -4.06
C MET A 131 15.39 11.89 -3.20
N LEU A 132 15.65 11.87 -1.89
CA LEU A 132 15.08 12.85 -0.96
C LEU A 132 16.00 14.03 -0.66
N ALA A 133 17.31 13.84 -0.75
CA ALA A 133 18.25 14.91 -0.45
C ALA A 133 18.29 15.93 -1.62
N PRO A 134 18.17 17.25 -1.35
CA PRO A 134 18.31 18.29 -2.37
C PRO A 134 19.78 18.46 -2.75
N LEU A 135 20.29 17.56 -3.58
CA LEU A 135 21.68 17.55 -4.08
C LEU A 135 21.73 18.07 -5.52
N THR A 136 22.64 19.01 -5.77
CA THR A 136 22.99 19.50 -7.12
C THR A 136 24.43 19.13 -7.46
N LYS A 137 24.68 18.76 -8.73
CA LYS A 137 26.04 18.59 -9.26
C LYS A 137 26.68 19.95 -9.56
#